data_AF-A0A9D3WRF2-F1
#
_entry.id   AF-A0A9D3WRF2-F1
#
_cell.length_a   1.000
_cell.length_b   1.000
_cell.length_c   1.000
_cell.angle_alpha   90.00
_cell.angle_beta   90.00
_cell.angle_gamma   90.00
#
_symmetry.space_group_name_H-M   'P 1'
#
loop_
_entity.id
_entity.type
_entity.pdbx_description
1 polymer ?
#
loop_
_entity_poly.entity_id
_entity_poly.type
_entity_poly.pdbx_seq_one_letter_code
_entity_poly.pdbx_strand_id
1 'polypeptide(L)'
;MIMAAAAAEPPRGGVKARSSRRRAGNKQSSILKNEDVAQRRAALEAAIRKKFEYEKKALRVVEQLLEEDITEEFLVNCGNFITPSHYKDAVEERFIIKLCGYPLCRNRLKNVPKQKYRVSTKTNKVYDITERKCFCSNFCYRASKYFEAQIPKSPVWMREEERPPDIELLKEGQRYS
;
A
#
# COMPACT_ATOMS: atom_id res chain seq x y z
N MET A 1 -14.82 -58.33 92.72
CA MET A 1 -15.52 -58.04 91.45
C MET A 1 -14.55 -57.18 90.62
N ILE A 2 -13.71 -57.77 89.76
CA ILE A 2 -14.01 -58.27 88.40
C ILE A 2 -14.26 -57.13 87.40
N MET A 3 -13.33 -57.03 86.43
CA MET A 3 -13.42 -56.51 85.04
C MET A 3 -13.55 -54.99 84.85
N ALA A 4 -13.08 -54.35 83.76
CA ALA A 4 -12.11 -54.59 82.70
C ALA A 4 -12.19 -53.38 81.73
N ALA A 5 -11.08 -53.07 81.02
CA ALA A 5 -10.98 -52.37 79.72
C ALA A 5 -11.41 -50.87 79.65
N ALA A 6 -10.85 -49.99 78.80
CA ALA A 6 -10.06 -50.13 77.57
C ALA A 6 -9.16 -48.89 77.34
N ALA A 7 -8.12 -49.08 76.52
CA ALA A 7 -7.13 -48.08 76.08
C ALA A 7 -7.51 -47.38 74.75
N ALA A 8 -6.96 -46.18 74.49
CA ALA A 8 -6.56 -45.70 73.15
C ALA A 8 -5.69 -44.43 73.23
N GLU A 9 -4.57 -44.42 72.50
CA GLU A 9 -3.53 -43.37 72.45
C GLU A 9 -3.93 -42.09 71.67
N PRO A 10 -3.32 -40.92 71.95
CA PRO A 10 -3.39 -39.75 71.06
C PRO A 10 -2.45 -39.89 69.84
N PRO A 11 -2.77 -39.24 68.70
CA PRO A 11 -2.27 -39.64 67.40
C PRO A 11 -0.85 -39.15 67.09
N ARG A 12 -0.11 -39.98 66.35
CA ARG A 12 1.05 -39.57 65.56
C ARG A 12 0.58 -38.68 64.40
N GLY A 13 0.89 -37.38 64.48
CA GLY A 13 0.66 -36.41 63.41
C GLY A 13 1.98 -35.80 62.94
N GLY A 14 2.69 -36.48 62.05
CA GLY A 14 3.72 -35.84 61.25
C GLY A 14 3.07 -35.06 60.11
N VAL A 15 3.29 -33.76 60.02
CA VAL A 15 3.15 -33.01 58.76
C VAL A 15 4.37 -32.13 58.58
N LYS A 16 5.26 -32.57 57.69
CA LYS A 16 6.40 -31.80 57.20
C LYS A 16 5.89 -30.47 56.64
N ALA A 17 6.53 -29.37 57.04
CA ALA A 17 6.37 -28.09 56.37
C ALA A 17 6.66 -28.28 54.87
N ARG A 18 5.63 -28.17 54.02
CA ARG A 18 5.81 -28.09 52.58
C ARG A 18 6.48 -26.76 52.26
N SER A 19 7.79 -26.82 52.05
CA SER A 19 8.56 -25.78 51.36
C SER A 19 7.83 -25.43 50.06
N SER A 20 7.35 -24.18 49.97
CA SER A 20 6.83 -23.60 48.73
C SER A 20 8.01 -23.37 47.77
N ARG A 21 8.42 -24.41 47.05
CA ARG A 21 9.37 -24.27 45.94
C ARG A 21 8.73 -23.41 44.85
N ARG A 22 9.23 -22.19 44.74
CA ARG A 22 8.75 -21.13 43.85
C ARG A 22 8.78 -21.57 42.39
N ARG A 23 7.66 -21.31 41.72
CA ARG A 23 7.37 -21.42 40.28
C ARG A 23 8.13 -20.33 39.48
N ALA A 24 9.45 -20.23 39.64
CA ALA A 24 10.25 -19.15 39.06
C ALA A 24 10.44 -19.29 37.55
N GLY A 25 10.65 -20.51 37.04
CA GLY A 25 10.89 -20.75 35.60
C GLY A 25 9.70 -20.46 34.69
N ASN A 26 8.46 -20.63 35.17
CA ASN A 26 7.27 -20.38 34.34
C ASN A 26 6.97 -18.89 34.18
N LYS A 27 7.28 -18.08 35.22
CA LYS A 27 7.04 -16.63 35.20
C LYS A 27 7.97 -15.91 34.23
N GLN A 28 9.22 -16.35 34.15
CA GLN A 28 10.22 -15.77 33.25
C GLN A 28 9.90 -16.07 31.79
N SER A 29 9.49 -17.30 31.47
CA SER A 29 8.97 -17.68 30.13
C SER A 29 7.72 -16.89 29.74
N SER A 30 6.78 -16.63 30.67
CA SER A 30 5.58 -15.85 30.37
C SER A 30 5.87 -14.36 30.13
N ILE A 31 6.88 -13.80 30.81
CA ILE A 31 7.28 -12.40 30.62
C ILE A 31 7.93 -12.23 29.23
N LEU A 32 8.88 -13.10 28.88
CA LEU A 32 9.53 -13.08 27.56
C LEU A 32 8.51 -13.23 26.41
N LYS A 33 7.55 -14.16 26.55
CA LYS A 33 6.46 -14.33 25.57
C LYS A 33 5.56 -13.09 25.48
N ASN A 34 5.27 -12.43 26.60
CA ASN A 34 4.46 -11.21 26.60
C ASN A 34 5.23 -10.01 26.00
N GLU A 35 6.54 -9.91 26.24
CA GLU A 35 7.41 -8.90 25.62
C GLU A 35 7.50 -9.12 24.11
N ASP A 36 7.66 -10.35 23.64
CA ASP A 36 7.64 -10.69 22.21
C ASP A 36 6.29 -10.32 21.55
N VAL A 37 5.17 -10.59 22.24
CA VAL A 37 3.83 -10.22 21.76
C VAL A 37 3.65 -8.70 21.72
N ALA A 38 4.12 -7.98 22.75
CA ALA A 38 4.05 -6.53 22.79
C ALA A 38 4.91 -5.88 21.69
N GLN A 39 6.12 -6.40 21.47
CA GLN A 39 7.01 -5.94 20.40
C GLN A 39 6.40 -6.18 19.02
N ARG A 40 5.84 -7.38 18.77
CA ARG A 40 5.14 -7.68 17.52
C ARG A 40 3.95 -6.75 17.29
N ARG A 41 3.16 -6.49 18.32
CA ARG A 41 2.03 -5.56 18.25
C ARG A 41 2.49 -4.14 17.92
N ALA A 42 3.51 -3.64 18.62
CA ALA A 42 4.05 -2.31 18.36
C ALA A 42 4.63 -2.19 16.94
N ALA A 43 5.32 -3.22 16.45
CA ALA A 43 5.84 -3.26 15.08
C ALA A 43 4.71 -3.24 14.02
N LEU A 44 3.62 -3.98 14.25
CA LEU A 44 2.44 -3.97 13.38
C LEU A 44 1.76 -2.59 13.38
N GLU A 45 1.56 -1.99 14.55
CA GLU A 45 0.97 -0.66 14.68
C GLU A 45 1.82 0.41 13.97
N ALA A 46 3.16 0.35 14.12
CA ALA A 46 4.08 1.21 13.41
C ALA A 46 4.02 1.02 11.88
N ALA A 47 3.94 -0.23 11.41
CA ALA A 47 3.81 -0.54 9.98
C ALA A 47 2.49 -0.03 9.40
N ILE A 48 1.37 -0.18 10.13
CA ILE A 48 0.06 0.34 9.73
C ILE A 48 0.09 1.87 9.64
N ARG A 49 0.64 2.54 10.66
CA ARG A 49 0.76 4.00 10.67
C ARG A 49 1.63 4.49 9.51
N LYS A 50 2.75 3.83 9.26
CA LYS A 50 3.62 4.12 8.12
C LYS A 50 2.86 4.00 6.81
N LYS A 51 2.18 2.86 6.58
CA LYS A 51 1.37 2.64 5.38
C LYS A 51 0.34 3.75 5.19
N PHE A 52 -0.38 4.12 6.24
CA PHE A 52 -1.39 5.19 6.19
C PHE A 52 -0.81 6.54 5.75
N GLU A 53 0.35 6.94 6.29
CA GLU A 53 1.00 8.20 5.90
C GLU A 53 1.40 8.21 4.41
N TYR A 54 1.83 7.06 3.87
CA TYR A 54 2.14 6.95 2.45
C TYR A 54 0.88 6.98 1.57
N GLU A 55 -0.21 6.30 1.97
CA GLU A 55 -1.48 6.38 1.24
C GLU A 55 -2.02 7.82 1.24
N LYS A 56 -1.93 8.53 2.37
CA LYS A 56 -2.31 9.95 2.46
C LYS A 56 -1.45 10.86 1.57
N LYS A 57 -0.16 10.55 1.42
CA LYS A 57 0.72 11.26 0.47
C LYS A 57 0.33 10.97 -0.98
N ALA A 58 0.09 9.71 -1.32
CA ALA A 58 -0.28 9.31 -2.67
C ALA A 58 -1.62 9.94 -3.08
N LEU A 59 -2.61 9.98 -2.18
CA LEU A 59 -3.88 10.67 -2.40
C LEU A 59 -3.67 12.16 -2.74
N ARG A 60 -2.86 12.87 -1.95
CA ARG A 60 -2.54 14.29 -2.21
C ARG A 60 -1.88 14.48 -3.56
N VAL A 61 -1.02 13.57 -3.98
CA VAL A 61 -0.41 13.62 -5.32
C VAL A 61 -1.48 13.45 -6.40
N VAL A 62 -2.40 12.49 -6.26
CA VAL A 62 -3.51 12.31 -7.20
C VAL A 62 -4.31 13.60 -7.30
N GLU A 63 -4.77 14.16 -6.17
CA GLU A 63 -5.51 15.42 -6.11
C GLU A 63 -4.77 16.57 -6.81
N GLN A 64 -3.48 16.75 -6.52
CA GLN A 64 -2.67 17.78 -7.16
C GLN A 64 -2.55 17.56 -8.67
N LEU A 65 -2.43 16.33 -9.14
CA LEU A 65 -2.36 16.02 -10.57
C LEU A 65 -3.67 16.32 -11.32
N LEU A 66 -4.78 16.68 -10.66
CA LEU A 66 -6.00 17.14 -11.32
C LEU A 66 -5.90 18.63 -11.74
N GLU A 67 -4.99 19.39 -11.15
CA GLU A 67 -4.81 20.80 -11.46
C GLU A 67 -4.27 21.03 -12.90
N GLU A 68 -4.41 22.26 -13.39
CA GLU A 68 -4.05 22.62 -14.78
C GLU A 68 -2.62 23.19 -14.90
N ASP A 69 -1.96 23.54 -13.79
CA ASP A 69 -0.64 24.19 -13.72
C ASP A 69 0.50 23.25 -13.31
N ILE A 70 0.43 22.00 -13.76
CA ILE A 70 1.47 21.00 -13.49
C ILE A 70 2.75 21.30 -14.28
N THR A 71 3.89 21.32 -13.58
CA THR A 71 5.22 21.44 -14.18
C THR A 71 5.83 20.06 -14.44
N GLU A 72 6.77 20.00 -15.38
CA GLU A 72 7.53 18.78 -15.67
C GLU A 72 8.26 18.24 -14.44
N GLU A 73 8.92 19.14 -13.71
CA GLU A 73 9.64 18.82 -12.47
C GLU A 73 8.70 18.23 -11.41
N PHE A 74 7.50 18.79 -11.27
CA PHE A 74 6.51 18.26 -10.32
C PHE A 74 6.08 16.85 -10.72
N LEU A 75 5.74 16.63 -12.00
CA LEU A 75 5.33 15.32 -12.48
C LEU A 75 6.41 14.25 -12.27
N VAL A 76 7.67 14.57 -12.58
CA VAL A 76 8.83 13.70 -12.33
C VAL A 76 8.93 13.35 -10.84
N ASN A 77 8.84 14.36 -9.97
CA ASN A 77 8.90 14.16 -8.52
C ASN A 77 7.75 13.29 -7.99
N CYS A 78 6.53 13.43 -8.54
CA CYS A 78 5.38 12.62 -8.16
C CYS A 78 5.63 11.12 -8.31
N GLY A 79 6.35 10.70 -9.35
CA GLY A 79 6.62 9.28 -9.62
C GLY A 79 7.34 8.55 -8.48
N ASN A 80 8.07 9.29 -7.63
CA ASN A 80 8.71 8.73 -6.44
C ASN A 80 7.73 8.38 -5.32
N PHE A 81 6.58 9.08 -5.26
CA PHE A 81 5.62 9.02 -4.16
C PHE A 81 4.34 8.26 -4.50
N ILE A 82 4.26 7.68 -5.71
CA ILE A 82 3.08 6.96 -6.18
C ILE A 82 3.44 5.60 -6.77
N THR A 83 2.41 4.84 -7.07
CA THR A 83 2.48 3.57 -7.83
C THR A 83 1.73 3.76 -9.16
N PRO A 84 1.89 2.84 -10.13
CA PRO A 84 1.13 2.90 -11.37
C PRO A 84 -0.38 2.92 -11.17
N SER A 85 -0.91 2.29 -10.10
CA SER A 85 -2.34 2.34 -9.80
C SER A 85 -2.80 3.75 -9.44
N HIS A 86 -2.10 4.44 -8.54
CA HIS A 86 -2.42 5.83 -8.20
C HIS A 86 -2.35 6.76 -9.42
N TYR A 87 -1.38 6.54 -10.32
CA TYR A 87 -1.32 7.33 -11.56
C TYR A 87 -2.51 7.05 -12.49
N LYS A 88 -2.95 5.79 -12.60
CA LYS A 88 -4.18 5.45 -13.34
C LYS A 88 -5.40 6.14 -12.74
N ASP A 89 -5.51 6.17 -11.43
CA ASP A 89 -6.59 6.90 -10.75
C ASP A 89 -6.55 8.37 -11.15
N ALA A 90 -5.39 9.03 -11.13
CA ALA A 90 -5.26 10.41 -11.61
C ALA A 90 -5.68 10.60 -13.08
N VAL A 91 -5.33 9.66 -13.96
CA VAL A 91 -5.75 9.66 -15.39
C VAL A 91 -7.28 9.55 -15.50
N GLU A 92 -7.89 8.66 -14.71
CA GLU A 92 -9.34 8.43 -14.70
C GLU A 92 -10.08 9.64 -14.12
N GLU A 93 -9.63 10.19 -13.00
CA GLU A 93 -10.22 11.37 -12.38
C GLU A 93 -10.14 12.59 -13.31
N ARG A 94 -8.98 12.82 -13.96
CA ARG A 94 -8.85 13.86 -15.01
C ARG A 94 -9.85 13.64 -16.15
N PHE A 95 -10.05 12.39 -16.56
CA PHE A 95 -11.03 12.05 -17.60
C PHE A 95 -12.48 12.31 -17.16
N ILE A 96 -12.83 12.05 -15.89
CA ILE A 96 -14.14 12.35 -15.31
C ILE A 96 -14.44 13.86 -15.43
N ILE A 97 -13.49 14.72 -15.05
CA ILE A 97 -13.59 16.18 -15.14
C ILE A 97 -13.33 16.76 -16.55
N LYS A 98 -13.28 15.89 -17.57
CA LYS A 98 -13.10 16.25 -18.99
C LYS A 98 -11.78 16.92 -19.33
N LEU A 99 -10.72 16.63 -18.58
CA LEU A 99 -9.34 16.97 -18.93
C LEU A 99 -8.64 15.79 -19.60
N CYS A 100 -7.63 16.09 -20.41
CA CYS A 100 -6.72 15.08 -20.91
C CYS A 100 -6.00 14.42 -19.73
N GLY A 101 -5.97 13.09 -19.70
CA GLY A 101 -5.35 12.30 -18.65
C GLY A 101 -3.82 12.38 -18.61
N TYR A 102 -3.17 13.14 -19.50
CA TYR A 102 -1.74 13.43 -19.35
C TYR A 102 -1.61 14.70 -18.49
N PRO A 103 -0.97 14.66 -17.30
CA PRO A 103 -1.02 15.78 -16.35
C PRO A 103 -0.52 17.11 -16.90
N LEU A 104 0.49 17.10 -17.77
CA LEU A 104 1.03 18.32 -18.40
C LEU A 104 0.13 18.89 -19.51
N CYS A 105 -0.93 18.17 -19.89
CA CYS A 105 -1.82 18.61 -20.95
C CYS A 105 -3.06 19.31 -20.37
N ARG A 106 -3.27 20.56 -20.80
CA ARG A 106 -4.44 21.39 -20.45
C ARG A 106 -5.65 21.21 -21.39
N ASN A 107 -5.54 20.31 -22.37
CA ASN A 107 -6.62 20.13 -23.35
C ASN A 107 -7.84 19.47 -22.70
N ARG A 108 -9.03 20.02 -23.00
CA ARG A 108 -10.30 19.42 -22.63
C ARG A 108 -10.72 18.34 -23.62
N LEU A 109 -11.23 17.23 -23.10
CA LEU A 109 -11.72 16.13 -23.92
C LEU A 109 -13.13 16.45 -24.41
N LYS A 110 -13.28 16.53 -25.74
CA LYS A 110 -14.55 16.77 -26.42
C LYS A 110 -14.94 15.54 -27.22
N ASN A 111 -16.25 15.31 -27.38
CA ASN A 111 -16.80 14.25 -28.23
C ASN A 111 -16.26 12.84 -27.92
N VAL A 112 -16.11 12.51 -26.64
CA VAL A 112 -15.59 11.21 -26.21
C VAL A 112 -16.57 10.09 -26.64
N PRO A 113 -16.12 9.07 -27.40
CA PRO A 113 -16.98 7.97 -27.82
C PRO A 113 -17.54 7.19 -26.63
N LYS A 114 -18.84 6.87 -26.67
CA LYS A 114 -19.50 6.05 -25.63
C LYS A 114 -19.10 4.57 -25.71
N GLN A 115 -18.90 4.04 -26.92
CA GLN A 115 -18.60 2.62 -27.18
C GLN A 115 -17.23 2.16 -26.64
N LYS A 116 -17.15 0.96 -26.05
CA LYS A 116 -15.89 0.39 -25.53
C LYS A 116 -14.92 -0.05 -26.64
N TYR A 117 -15.45 -0.61 -27.72
CA TYR A 117 -14.67 -1.17 -28.81
C TYR A 117 -14.81 -0.35 -30.10
N ARG A 118 -13.77 -0.34 -30.94
CA ARG A 118 -13.77 0.30 -32.26
C ARG A 118 -13.22 -0.64 -33.33
N VAL A 119 -13.99 -0.85 -34.39
CA VAL A 119 -13.57 -1.62 -35.57
C VAL A 119 -12.71 -0.74 -36.48
N SER A 120 -11.55 -1.23 -36.88
CA SER A 120 -10.71 -0.64 -37.90
C SER A 120 -10.80 -1.46 -39.17
N THR A 121 -11.40 -0.88 -40.21
CA THR A 121 -11.48 -1.50 -41.54
C THR A 121 -10.11 -1.55 -42.23
N LYS A 122 -9.18 -0.66 -41.88
CA LYS A 122 -7.82 -0.62 -42.44
C LYS A 122 -6.97 -1.83 -42.04
N THR A 123 -7.12 -2.27 -40.80
CA THR A 123 -6.34 -3.38 -40.23
C THR A 123 -7.19 -4.63 -40.01
N ASN A 124 -8.47 -4.56 -40.34
CA ASN A 124 -9.50 -5.57 -40.06
C ASN A 124 -9.45 -6.09 -38.60
N LYS A 125 -9.36 -5.17 -37.63
CA LYS A 125 -9.19 -5.46 -36.20
C LYS A 125 -10.18 -4.68 -35.33
N VAL A 126 -10.61 -5.29 -34.23
CA VAL A 126 -11.40 -4.65 -33.18
C VAL A 126 -10.45 -4.22 -32.07
N TYR A 127 -10.44 -2.92 -31.73
CA TYR A 127 -9.62 -2.38 -30.67
C TYR A 127 -10.47 -2.03 -29.45
N ASP A 128 -9.98 -2.34 -28.26
CA ASP A 128 -10.48 -1.73 -27.02
C ASP A 128 -9.95 -0.29 -26.94
N ILE A 129 -10.84 0.69 -26.83
CA ILE A 129 -10.50 2.10 -26.76
C ILE A 129 -10.73 2.70 -25.37
N THR A 130 -10.98 1.87 -24.35
CA THR A 130 -11.27 2.31 -22.97
C THR A 130 -10.22 3.30 -22.48
N GLU A 131 -8.95 2.90 -22.44
CA GLU A 131 -7.86 3.78 -21.99
C GLU A 131 -7.58 4.92 -22.98
N ARG A 132 -7.67 4.65 -24.28
CA ARG A 132 -7.30 5.65 -25.31
C ARG A 132 -8.18 6.89 -25.24
N LYS A 133 -9.44 6.76 -24.80
CA LYS A 133 -10.39 7.87 -24.65
C LYS A 133 -9.97 8.91 -23.61
N CYS A 134 -9.11 8.54 -22.67
CA CYS A 134 -8.64 9.45 -21.63
C CYS A 134 -7.67 10.53 -22.18
N PHE A 135 -7.31 10.49 -23.47
CA PHE A 135 -6.26 11.35 -24.03
C PHE A 135 -6.72 12.09 -25.28
N CYS A 136 -6.31 13.36 -25.40
CA CYS A 136 -6.68 14.19 -26.55
C CYS A 136 -5.93 13.80 -27.84
N SER A 137 -4.74 13.22 -27.72
CA SER A 137 -3.86 12.91 -28.86
C SER A 137 -3.10 11.60 -28.65
N ASN A 138 -2.52 11.07 -29.74
CA ASN A 138 -1.64 9.90 -29.65
C ASN A 138 -0.35 10.22 -28.88
N PHE A 139 0.11 11.47 -28.94
CA PHE A 139 1.26 11.91 -28.16
C PHE A 139 0.96 11.84 -26.66
N CYS A 140 -0.14 12.45 -26.19
CA CYS A 140 -0.50 12.44 -24.78
C CYS A 140 -0.71 11.02 -24.24
N TYR A 141 -1.33 10.14 -25.03
CA TYR A 141 -1.45 8.72 -24.66
C TYR A 141 -0.08 8.07 -24.49
N ARG A 142 0.82 8.24 -25.47
CA ARG A 142 2.17 7.66 -25.43
C ARG A 142 3.02 8.24 -24.31
N ALA A 143 3.02 9.56 -24.13
CA ALA A 143 3.76 10.24 -23.07
C ALA A 143 3.28 9.81 -21.68
N SER A 144 1.96 9.71 -21.49
CA SER A 144 1.37 9.21 -20.25
C SER A 144 1.77 7.76 -19.96
N LYS A 145 1.70 6.87 -20.95
CA LYS A 145 2.14 5.48 -20.80
C LYS A 145 3.64 5.32 -20.59
N TYR A 146 4.44 6.19 -21.20
CA TYR A 146 5.88 6.24 -21.00
C TYR A 146 6.22 6.62 -19.55
N PHE A 147 5.55 7.63 -19.00
CA PHE A 147 5.68 8.01 -17.59
C PHE A 147 5.21 6.87 -16.66
N GLU A 148 4.00 6.32 -16.88
CA GLU A 148 3.44 5.22 -16.08
C GLU A 148 4.39 4.02 -15.98
N ALA A 149 5.04 3.65 -17.08
CA ALA A 149 5.94 2.50 -17.15
C ALA A 149 7.21 2.64 -16.30
N GLN A 150 7.62 3.88 -15.99
CA GLN A 150 8.81 4.18 -15.18
C GLN A 150 8.51 4.20 -13.68
N ILE A 151 7.22 4.23 -13.28
CA ILE A 151 6.83 4.24 -11.87
C ILE A 151 7.01 2.84 -11.27
N PRO A 152 7.74 2.67 -10.14
CA PRO A 152 7.93 1.37 -9.54
C PRO A 152 6.62 0.74 -9.09
N LYS A 153 6.51 -0.59 -9.21
CA LYS A 153 5.32 -1.34 -8.78
C LYS A 153 5.33 -1.66 -7.28
N SER A 154 6.50 -1.60 -6.65
CA SER A 154 6.67 -1.77 -5.20
C SER A 154 5.83 -0.71 -4.46
N PRO A 155 5.13 -1.07 -3.38
CA PRO A 155 4.47 -0.08 -2.53
C PRO A 155 5.46 0.94 -1.96
N VAL A 156 5.07 2.21 -1.93
CA VAL A 156 5.96 3.33 -1.59
C VAL A 156 6.60 3.18 -0.20
N TRP A 157 5.86 2.66 0.78
CA TRP A 157 6.37 2.44 2.15
C TRP A 157 7.47 1.38 2.27
N MET A 158 7.74 0.61 1.21
CA MET A 158 8.84 -0.36 1.14
C MET A 158 10.06 0.16 0.37
N ARG A 159 10.03 1.38 -0.19
CA ARG A 159 11.07 1.91 -1.07
C ARG A 159 12.17 2.73 -0.38
N GLU A 160 12.23 2.74 0.96
CA GLU A 160 13.17 3.61 1.69
C GLU A 160 14.65 3.36 1.35
N GLU A 161 14.97 2.13 0.96
CA GLU A 161 16.32 1.72 0.57
C GLU A 161 16.50 1.60 -0.96
N GLU A 162 15.43 1.80 -1.74
CA GLU A 162 15.48 1.71 -3.20
C GLU A 162 16.04 3.01 -3.78
N ARG A 163 16.91 2.88 -4.80
CA ARG A 163 17.31 4.05 -5.60
C ARG A 163 16.05 4.62 -6.27
N PRO A 164 15.79 5.94 -6.18
CA PRO A 164 14.68 6.55 -6.89
C PRO A 164 14.76 6.26 -8.39
N PRO A 165 13.61 5.97 -9.05
CA PRO A 165 13.57 5.81 -10.49
C PRO A 165 14.08 7.07 -11.19
N ASP A 166 14.87 6.88 -12.25
CA ASP A 166 15.22 7.97 -13.15
C ASP A 166 14.06 8.15 -14.14
N ILE A 167 13.21 9.15 -13.88
CA ILE A 167 11.99 9.36 -14.64
C ILE A 167 12.24 10.43 -15.69
N GLU A 168 12.09 10.04 -16.95
CA GLU A 168 12.16 10.92 -18.10
C GLU A 168 10.78 11.14 -18.73
N LEU A 169 10.55 12.35 -19.23
CA LEU A 169 9.33 12.71 -19.94
C LEU A 169 9.55 12.65 -21.45
N LEU A 170 8.55 12.14 -22.17
CA LEU A 170 8.61 12.06 -23.62
C LEU A 170 8.45 13.45 -24.25
N LYS A 171 9.40 13.88 -25.09
CA LYS A 171 9.31 15.17 -25.79
C LYS A 171 8.47 15.06 -27.07
N GLU A 172 7.76 16.14 -27.39
CA GLU A 172 6.94 16.19 -28.61
C GLU A 172 7.82 16.07 -29.86
N GLY A 173 7.44 15.18 -30.79
CA GLY A 173 8.23 14.86 -31.98
C GLY A 173 9.18 13.67 -31.85
N GLN A 174 9.42 13.12 -30.64
CA GLN A 174 10.20 11.89 -30.48
C GLN A 174 9.39 10.66 -30.92
N ARG A 175 9.79 10.07 -32.05
CA ARG A 175 9.45 8.69 -32.42
C ARG A 175 10.54 7.80 -31.82
N TYR A 176 10.17 6.87 -30.94
CA TYR A 176 11.08 5.78 -30.60
C TYR A 176 11.03 4.76 -31.74
N SER A 177 12.21 4.24 -32.09
CA SER A 177 12.41 3.02 -32.89
C SER A 177 11.84 1.80 -32.18
#